data_AF-A0A9E2ANT0-F1
#
_entry.id   AF-A0A9E2ANT0-F1
#
_cell.length_a   1.000
_cell.length_b   1.000
_cell.length_c   1.000
_cell.angle_alpha   90.00
_cell.angle_beta   90.00
_cell.angle_gamma   90.00
#
_symmetry.space_group_name_H-M   'P 1'
#
loop_
_entity.id
_entity.type
_entity.pdbx_description
1 polymer ?
#
loop_
_entity_poly.entity_id
_entity_poly.type
_entity_poly.pdbx_seq_one_letter_code
_entity_poly.pdbx_strand_id
1 'polypeptide(L)'
;MPFTDKATNTLLWLARILGILEIGFILFFLLADLLGGDSGSAGLDSFNEVMSFIFFPVFPLIGLLIALKWPAWGGLISTFGFIGLSIIRPDLIADPSIMVLAVPGILFLLYWILKKRIN
;
A
#
# COMPACT_ATOMS: atom_id res chain seq x y z
N MET A 1 25.51 12.79 -4.74
CA MET A 1 25.40 13.30 -3.35
C MET A 1 25.21 12.09 -2.43
N PRO A 2 26.07 11.85 -1.44
CA PRO A 2 25.79 10.86 -0.41
C PRO A 2 24.60 11.35 0.43
N PHE A 3 23.54 10.55 0.51
CA PHE A 3 22.42 10.84 1.42
C PHE A 3 22.92 10.73 2.87
N THR A 4 22.58 11.69 3.72
CA THR A 4 22.95 11.67 5.14
C THR A 4 22.01 10.74 5.92
N ASP A 5 22.50 10.14 7.00
CA ASP A 5 21.69 9.25 7.87
C ASP A 5 20.41 9.93 8.36
N LYS A 6 20.47 11.26 8.56
CA LYS A 6 19.31 12.07 8.98
C LYS A 6 18.20 12.07 7.93
N ALA A 7 18.52 12.22 6.65
CA ALA A 7 17.53 12.22 5.58
C ALA A 7 16.86 10.86 5.42
N THR A 8 17.65 9.77 5.50
CA THR A 8 17.15 8.40 5.44
C THR A 8 16.23 8.08 6.63
N ASN A 9 16.54 8.60 7.82
CA ASN A 9 15.68 8.45 8.98
C ASN A 9 14.37 9.24 8.87
N THR A 10 14.41 10.47 8.34
CA THR A 10 13.19 11.25 8.04
C THR A 10 12.29 10.52 7.05
N LEU A 11 12.87 9.93 6.00
CA LEU A 11 12.13 9.15 5.01
C LEU A 11 11.42 7.93 5.65
N LEU A 12 12.09 7.21 6.54
CA LEU A 12 11.49 6.08 7.26
C LEU A 12 10.31 6.51 8.13
N TRP A 13 10.45 7.63 8.84
CA TRP A 13 9.38 8.15 9.69
C TRP A 13 8.16 8.58 8.87
N LEU A 14 8.38 9.27 7.75
CA LEU A 14 7.30 9.61 6.81
C LEU A 14 6.61 8.35 6.28
N ALA A 15 7.37 7.34 5.83
CA ALA A 15 6.82 6.07 5.36
C ALA A 15 5.97 5.38 6.43
N ARG A 16 6.42 5.38 7.69
CA ARG A 16 5.68 4.79 8.81
C ARG A 16 4.39 5.53 9.14
N ILE A 17 4.44 6.86 9.22
CA ILE A 17 3.26 7.67 9.55
C ILE A 17 2.21 7.50 8.46
N LEU A 18 2.59 7.64 7.20
CA LEU A 18 1.66 7.49 6.08
C LEU A 18 1.17 6.03 5.96
N GLY A 19 2.03 5.04 6.17
CA GLY A 19 1.64 3.64 6.14
C GLY A 19 0.67 3.26 7.25
N ILE A 20 0.85 3.77 8.47
CA ILE A 20 -0.11 3.55 9.58
C ILE A 20 -1.45 4.23 9.27
N LEU A 21 -1.41 5.45 8.72
CA LEU A 21 -2.63 6.16 8.32
C LEU A 21 -3.40 5.37 7.25
N GLU A 22 -2.69 4.85 6.24
CA GLU A 22 -3.26 4.03 5.18
C GLU A 22 -3.81 2.69 5.70
N ILE A 23 -3.10 2.01 6.62
CA ILE A 23 -3.60 0.80 7.29
C ILE A 23 -4.93 1.12 8.01
N GLY A 24 -4.98 2.22 8.77
CA GLY A 24 -6.18 2.63 9.47
C GLY A 24 -7.34 2.94 8.51
N PHE A 25 -7.04 3.63 7.42
CA PHE A 25 -8.01 3.93 6.35
C PHE A 25 -8.57 2.65 5.73
N ILE A 26 -7.71 1.73 5.28
CA ILE A 26 -8.11 0.46 4.67
C ILE A 26 -8.97 -0.36 5.66
N LEU A 27 -8.53 -0.49 6.91
CA LEU A 27 -9.27 -1.26 7.92
C LEU A 27 -10.63 -0.63 8.22
N PHE A 28 -10.72 0.70 8.27
CA PHE A 28 -11.99 1.39 8.46
C PHE A 28 -12.98 1.05 7.35
N PHE A 29 -12.56 1.11 6.08
CA PHE A 29 -13.42 0.78 4.94
C PHE A 29 -13.79 -0.72 4.91
N LEU A 30 -12.84 -1.62 5.18
CA LEU A 30 -13.11 -3.05 5.27
C LEU A 30 -14.11 -3.39 6.38
N LEU A 31 -13.97 -2.76 7.54
CA LEU A 31 -14.90 -2.99 8.65
C LEU A 31 -16.28 -2.38 8.36
N ALA A 32 -16.35 -1.21 7.74
CA ALA A 32 -17.61 -0.60 7.34
C ALA A 32 -18.37 -1.48 6.33
N ASP A 33 -17.67 -2.04 5.35
CA ASP A 33 -18.22 -2.97 4.37
C ASP A 33 -18.73 -4.27 5.04
N LEU A 34 -17.93 -4.85 5.95
CA LEU A 34 -18.30 -6.08 6.67
C LEU A 34 -19.47 -5.91 7.66
N LEU A 35 -19.60 -4.74 8.30
CA LEU A 35 -20.59 -4.47 9.34
C LEU A 35 -21.86 -3.78 8.83
N GLY A 36 -21.82 -3.22 7.61
CA GLY A 36 -22.88 -2.38 7.03
C GLY A 36 -24.19 -3.08 6.68
N GLY A 37 -24.27 -4.41 6.78
CA GLY A 37 -25.54 -5.18 6.83
C GLY A 37 -26.37 -5.27 5.53
N ASP A 38 -26.27 -4.33 4.60
CA ASP A 38 -26.99 -4.36 3.32
C ASP A 38 -26.15 -5.02 2.24
N SER A 39 -26.12 -6.36 2.20
CA SER A 39 -25.68 -7.19 1.05
C SER A 39 -24.52 -6.63 0.21
N GLY A 40 -23.53 -6.03 0.86
CA GLY A 40 -22.28 -5.61 0.26
C GLY A 40 -21.36 -6.81 0.23
N SER A 41 -21.72 -7.88 -0.49
CA SER A 41 -20.65 -8.51 -1.22
C SER A 41 -20.10 -7.38 -2.07
N ALA A 42 -18.94 -6.81 -1.75
CA ALA A 42 -18.09 -6.21 -2.77
C ALA A 42 -18.33 -7.08 -4.00
N GLY A 43 -18.89 -6.56 -5.09
CA GLY A 43 -19.36 -7.42 -6.18
C GLY A 43 -18.22 -8.34 -6.57
N LEU A 44 -18.23 -9.59 -6.09
CA LEU A 44 -17.18 -10.59 -6.30
C LEU A 44 -17.72 -11.60 -7.30
N ASP A 45 -18.59 -11.12 -8.17
CA ASP A 45 -19.32 -11.91 -9.15
C ASP A 45 -18.45 -12.19 -10.37
N SER A 46 -17.44 -11.35 -10.59
CA SER A 46 -16.45 -11.52 -11.64
C SER A 46 -15.03 -11.74 -11.11
N PHE A 47 -14.24 -12.49 -11.89
CA PHE A 47 -12.81 -12.71 -11.61
C PHE A 47 -12.04 -11.39 -11.47
N ASN A 48 -12.37 -10.39 -12.29
CA ASN A 48 -11.70 -9.08 -12.24
C ASN A 48 -11.97 -8.35 -10.93
N GLU A 49 -13.17 -8.45 -10.37
CA GLU A 49 -13.47 -7.81 -9.08
C GLU A 49 -12.77 -8.53 -7.93
N VAL A 50 -12.76 -9.88 -7.92
CA VAL A 50 -12.02 -10.67 -6.93
C VAL A 50 -10.54 -10.33 -6.96
N MET A 51 -9.94 -10.29 -8.15
CA MET A 51 -8.54 -9.91 -8.28
C MET A 51 -8.32 -8.45 -7.86
N SER A 52 -9.23 -7.53 -8.23
CA SER A 52 -9.14 -6.13 -7.81
C SER A 52 -9.11 -6.01 -6.29
N PHE A 53 -9.99 -6.72 -5.57
CA PHE A 53 -10.03 -6.73 -4.10
C PHE A 53 -8.74 -7.29 -3.47
N ILE A 54 -8.15 -8.33 -4.07
CA ILE A 54 -6.88 -8.90 -3.61
C ILE A 54 -5.73 -7.90 -3.82
N PHE A 55 -5.65 -7.28 -4.99
CA PHE A 55 -4.62 -6.29 -5.31
C PHE A 55 -4.80 -4.98 -4.56
N PHE A 56 -6.04 -4.59 -4.26
CA PHE A 56 -6.37 -3.53 -3.32
C PHE A 56 -7.76 -3.80 -2.70
N PRO A 57 -7.87 -3.93 -1.37
CA PRO A 57 -6.88 -3.46 -0.39
C PRO A 57 -5.97 -4.54 0.22
N VAL A 58 -6.13 -5.83 -0.09
CA VAL A 58 -5.50 -6.93 0.68
C VAL A 58 -3.97 -6.90 0.63
N PHE A 59 -3.36 -6.85 -0.55
CA PHE A 59 -1.90 -6.80 -0.69
C PHE A 59 -1.28 -5.54 -0.06
N PRO A 60 -1.79 -4.31 -0.30
CA PRO A 60 -1.34 -3.11 0.38
C PRO A 60 -1.39 -3.24 1.89
N LEU A 61 -2.49 -3.74 2.45
CA LEU A 61 -2.63 -3.93 3.90
C LEU A 61 -1.56 -4.87 4.48
N ILE A 62 -1.43 -6.07 3.90
CA ILE A 62 -0.44 -7.07 4.35
C ILE A 62 0.98 -6.52 4.17
N GLY A 63 1.25 -5.90 3.02
CA GLY A 63 2.54 -5.32 2.70
C GLY A 63 2.94 -4.23 3.69
N LEU A 64 2.04 -3.29 3.99
CA LEU A 64 2.32 -2.21 4.94
C LEU A 64 2.52 -2.71 6.36
N LEU A 65 1.72 -3.68 6.82
CA LEU A 65 1.92 -4.33 8.13
C LEU A 65 3.31 -4.97 8.23
N ILE A 66 3.74 -5.65 7.17
CA ILE A 66 5.09 -6.22 7.08
C ILE A 66 6.15 -5.10 7.05
N ALA A 67 5.90 -4.00 6.32
CA ALA A 67 6.85 -2.93 6.08
C ALA A 67 7.29 -2.21 7.37
N LEU A 68 6.43 -2.17 8.39
CA LEU A 68 6.74 -1.59 9.70
C LEU A 68 7.97 -2.23 10.35
N LYS A 69 8.16 -3.55 10.15
CA LYS A 69 9.30 -4.33 10.65
C LYS A 69 10.34 -4.66 9.56
N TRP A 70 9.87 -4.99 8.36
CA TRP A 70 10.69 -5.37 7.21
C TRP A 70 10.37 -4.48 5.98
N PRO A 71 10.96 -3.28 5.91
CA PRO A 71 10.65 -2.27 4.89
C PRO A 71 10.75 -2.76 3.45
N ALA A 72 11.75 -3.58 3.13
CA ALA A 72 11.98 -4.11 1.79
C ALA A 72 10.81 -4.98 1.31
N TRP A 73 10.56 -6.08 2.03
CA TRP A 73 9.53 -7.05 1.68
C TRP A 73 8.14 -6.46 1.76
N GLY A 74 7.86 -5.68 2.80
CA GLY A 74 6.55 -5.06 2.96
C GLY A 74 6.26 -4.00 1.88
N GLY A 75 7.24 -3.14 1.59
CA GLY A 75 7.15 -2.18 0.50
C GLY A 75 6.97 -2.83 -0.87
N LEU A 76 7.64 -3.96 -1.13
CA LEU A 76 7.49 -4.73 -2.37
C LEU A 76 6.06 -5.27 -2.51
N ILE A 77 5.53 -5.91 -1.48
CA ILE A 77 4.19 -6.50 -1.49
C ILE A 77 3.12 -5.41 -1.68
N SER A 78 3.24 -4.30 -0.93
CA SER A 78 2.31 -3.18 -1.04
C SER A 78 2.33 -2.55 -2.43
N THR A 79 3.53 -2.27 -2.96
CA THR A 79 3.69 -1.69 -4.31
C THR A 79 3.20 -2.65 -5.39
N PHE A 80 3.43 -3.96 -5.23
CA PHE A 80 2.92 -4.99 -6.14
C PHE A 80 1.39 -5.03 -6.18
N GLY A 81 0.73 -4.77 -5.05
CA GLY A 81 -0.72 -4.53 -4.97
C GLY A 81 -1.19 -3.51 -6.01
N PHE A 82 -0.61 -2.30 -5.96
CA PHE A 82 -0.97 -1.22 -6.89
C PHE A 82 -0.59 -1.49 -8.34
N ILE A 83 0.56 -2.15 -8.58
CA ILE A 83 0.95 -2.56 -9.95
C ILE A 83 -0.08 -3.54 -10.52
N GLY A 84 -0.48 -4.57 -9.77
CA GLY A 84 -1.49 -5.52 -10.22
C GLY A 84 -2.85 -4.86 -10.43
N LEU A 85 -3.25 -3.95 -9.54
CA LEU A 85 -4.48 -3.16 -9.70
C LEU A 85 -4.46 -2.34 -11.00
N SER A 86 -3.31 -1.73 -11.34
CA SER A 86 -3.19 -0.94 -12.58
C SER A 86 -3.37 -1.76 -13.86
N ILE A 87 -3.10 -3.07 -13.80
CA ILE A 87 -3.25 -3.97 -14.94
C ILE A 87 -4.72 -4.43 -15.07
N ILE A 88 -5.39 -4.71 -13.95
CA ILE A 88 -6.76 -5.27 -13.95
C ILE A 88 -7.83 -4.16 -14.04
N ARG A 89 -7.58 -3.03 -13.38
CA ARG A 89 -8.47 -1.86 -13.30
C ARG A 89 -7.70 -0.57 -13.59
N PRO A 90 -7.25 -0.38 -14.84
CA PRO A 90 -6.55 0.85 -15.23
C PRO A 90 -7.42 2.11 -15.04
N ASP A 91 -8.75 1.95 -15.08
CA ASP A 91 -9.74 2.99 -14.79
C ASP A 91 -9.61 3.54 -13.36
N LEU A 92 -9.36 2.67 -12.36
CA LEU A 92 -9.24 3.08 -10.96
C LEU A 92 -7.93 3.83 -10.70
N ILE A 93 -6.85 3.45 -11.38
CA ILE A 93 -5.56 4.14 -11.24
C ILE A 93 -5.57 5.51 -11.92
N ALA A 94 -6.44 5.73 -12.90
CA ALA A 94 -6.61 7.07 -13.49
C ALA A 94 -7.10 8.11 -12.46
N ASP A 95 -7.68 7.68 -11.34
CA ASP A 95 -8.02 8.53 -10.21
C ASP A 95 -6.77 8.83 -9.36
N PRO A 96 -6.31 10.09 -9.27
CA PRO A 96 -5.17 10.47 -8.46
C PRO A 96 -5.32 10.11 -6.97
N SER A 97 -6.55 10.02 -6.45
CA SER A 97 -6.81 9.66 -5.07
C SER A 97 -6.35 8.23 -4.73
N ILE A 98 -6.49 7.30 -5.67
CA ILE A 98 -6.00 5.91 -5.53
C ILE A 98 -4.48 5.87 -5.63
N MET A 99 -3.87 6.68 -6.50
CA MET A 99 -2.41 6.75 -6.63
C MET A 99 -1.72 7.23 -5.33
N VAL A 100 -2.36 8.10 -4.54
CA VAL A 100 -1.81 8.56 -3.25
C VAL A 100 -1.62 7.39 -2.28
N LEU A 101 -2.44 6.34 -2.37
CA LEU A 101 -2.33 5.16 -1.52
C LEU A 101 -1.12 4.29 -1.89
N ALA A 102 -0.55 4.41 -3.10
CA ALA A 102 0.70 3.71 -3.43
C ALA A 102 1.95 4.32 -2.75
N VAL A 103 1.85 5.56 -2.26
CA VAL A 103 2.99 6.34 -1.78
C VAL A 103 3.72 5.65 -0.61
N PRO A 104 3.07 5.15 0.45
CA PRO A 104 3.79 4.61 1.60
C PRO A 104 4.61 3.37 1.24
N GLY A 105 4.07 2.46 0.41
CA GLY A 105 4.79 1.30 -0.12
C GLY A 105 6.06 1.70 -0.88
N ILE A 106 5.96 2.70 -1.75
CA ILE A 106 7.10 3.25 -2.51
C ILE A 106 8.12 3.89 -1.57
N LEU A 107 7.70 4.65 -0.55
CA LEU A 107 8.62 5.27 0.40
C LEU A 107 9.41 4.23 1.21
N PHE A 108 8.78 3.10 1.60
CA PHE A 108 9.50 2.00 2.25
C PHE A 108 10.56 1.36 1.33
N LEU A 109 10.26 1.20 0.04
CA LEU A 109 11.23 0.73 -0.96
C LEU A 109 12.37 1.71 -1.17
N LEU A 110 12.07 3.01 -1.30
CA LEU A 110 13.08 4.06 -1.45
C LEU A 110 14.00 4.09 -0.22
N TYR A 111 13.45 4.03 0.99
CA TYR A 111 14.24 3.93 2.22
C TYR A 111 15.18 2.73 2.18
N TRP A 112 14.68 1.56 1.78
CA TRP A 112 15.51 0.36 1.72
C TRP A 112 16.66 0.49 0.70
N ILE A 113 16.37 0.99 -0.51
CA ILE A 113 17.38 1.18 -1.57
C ILE A 113 18.44 2.18 -1.11
N LEU A 114 18.04 3.30 -0.51
CA LEU A 114 18.97 4.32 -0.01
C LEU A 114 19.81 3.79 1.15
N LYS A 115 19.22 3.08 2.10
CA LYS A 115 19.96 2.47 3.21
C LYS A 115 21.01 1.48 2.73
N LYS A 116 20.71 0.69 1.69
CA LYS A 116 21.67 -0.27 1.09
C LYS A 116 22.81 0.42 0.35
N ARG A 117 22.65 1.69 -0.09
CA ARG A 117 23.72 2.45 -0.74
C ARG A 117 24.64 3.18 0.24
N ILE A 118 24.16 3.44 1.46
CA ILE A 118 24.93 4.11 2.52
C ILE A 118 25.82 3.10 3.26
N ASN A 119 25.29 1.90 3.50
CA ASN A 119 26.03 0.76 4.06
C ASN A 119 26.93 0.09 3.02
#